data_AF-M3I7E7-F1
#
_entry.id   AF-M3I7E7-F1
#
_cell.length_a   1.000
_cell.length_b   1.000
_cell.length_c   1.000
_cell.angle_alpha   90.00
_cell.angle_beta   90.00
_cell.angle_gamma   90.00
#
_symmetry.space_group_name_H-M   'P 1'
#
loop_
_entity.id
_entity.type
_entity.pdbx_description
1 polymer ?
#
loop_
_entity_poly.entity_id
_entity_poly.type
_entity_poly.pdbx_seq_one_letter_code
_entity_poly.pdbx_strand_id
1 'polypeptide(L)'
;MRQATLKEEELKNEVRDDVKTRIEALEASHRIYKNNIVTERETANYYNGVLRSFRQGRADAVAVKNALDTHVQDQLRLTQAKVNFNIDLLRYYLAKNALMERFQVDRDKLIPHLD
;
A
#
# COMPACT_ATOMS: atom_id res chain seq x y z
N MET A 1 -2.47 -26.84 -34.10
CA MET A 1 -2.97 -25.52 -34.54
C MET A 1 -4.13 -25.04 -33.65
N ARG A 2 -5.34 -25.62 -33.73
CA ARG A 2 -6.52 -25.13 -32.96
C ARG A 2 -6.39 -25.20 -31.42
N GLN A 3 -5.72 -26.22 -30.88
CA GLN A 3 -5.43 -26.28 -29.44
C GLN A 3 -4.38 -25.26 -28.97
N ALA A 4 -3.45 -24.88 -29.84
CA ALA A 4 -2.42 -23.90 -29.50
C ALA A 4 -3.01 -22.48 -29.46
N THR A 5 -3.90 -22.16 -30.40
CA THR A 5 -4.61 -20.86 -30.42
C THR A 5 -5.55 -20.70 -29.23
N LEU A 6 -6.23 -21.77 -28.80
CA LEU A 6 -7.10 -21.72 -27.61
C LEU A 6 -6.29 -21.48 -26.33
N LYS A 7 -5.16 -22.17 -26.15
CA LYS A 7 -4.26 -21.94 -25.02
C LYS A 7 -3.69 -20.52 -24.99
N GLU A 8 -3.37 -19.97 -26.17
CA GLU A 8 -2.89 -18.58 -26.27
C GLU A 8 -3.96 -17.58 -25.84
N GLU A 9 -5.22 -17.80 -26.24
CA GLU A 9 -6.34 -16.94 -25.89
C GLU A 9 -6.69 -17.03 -24.39
N GLU A 10 -6.64 -18.23 -23.81
CA GLU A 10 -6.78 -18.45 -22.36
C GLU A 10 -5.69 -17.69 -21.58
N LEU A 11 -4.43 -17.83 -21.97
CA LEU A 11 -3.31 -17.13 -21.33
C LEU A 11 -3.44 -15.60 -21.42
N LYS A 12 -3.89 -15.08 -22.57
CA LYS A 12 -4.14 -13.65 -22.76
C LYS A 12 -5.24 -13.12 -21.84
N ASN A 13 -6.28 -13.89 -21.62
CA ASN A 13 -7.36 -13.51 -20.72
C ASN A 13 -6.90 -13.59 -19.26
N GLU A 14 -6.16 -14.63 -18.88
CA GLU A 14 -5.59 -14.76 -17.53
C GLU A 14 -4.67 -13.58 -17.18
N VAL A 15 -3.77 -13.21 -18.08
CA VAL A 15 -2.88 -12.04 -17.88
C VAL A 15 -3.67 -10.75 -17.78
N ARG A 16 -4.70 -10.57 -18.62
CA ARG A 16 -5.56 -9.38 -18.57
C ARG A 16 -6.28 -9.26 -17.23
N ASP A 17 -6.83 -10.36 -16.75
CA ASP A 17 -7.58 -10.41 -15.51
C ASP A 17 -6.67 -10.18 -14.30
N ASP A 18 -5.47 -10.77 -14.25
CA ASP A 18 -4.49 -10.50 -13.19
C ASP A 18 -4.10 -9.01 -13.17
N VAL A 19 -3.76 -8.42 -14.33
CA VAL A 19 -3.43 -6.99 -14.41
C VAL A 19 -4.58 -6.12 -13.90
N LYS A 20 -5.83 -6.44 -14.28
CA LYS A 20 -7.01 -5.71 -13.82
C LYS A 20 -7.16 -5.81 -12.30
N THR A 21 -7.05 -7.01 -11.73
CA THR A 21 -7.08 -7.21 -10.28
C THR A 21 -5.97 -6.45 -9.56
N ARG A 22 -4.76 -6.34 -10.15
CA ARG A 22 -3.67 -5.54 -9.56
C ARG A 22 -3.96 -4.05 -9.58
N ILE A 23 -4.60 -3.52 -10.63
CA ILE A 23 -5.02 -2.12 -10.69
C ILE A 23 -6.03 -1.84 -9.58
N GLU A 24 -7.06 -2.67 -9.44
CA GLU A 24 -8.08 -2.52 -8.40
C GLU A 24 -7.49 -2.57 -6.98
N ALA A 25 -6.57 -3.51 -6.73
CA ALA A 25 -5.87 -3.61 -5.44
C ALA A 25 -5.01 -2.37 -5.16
N LEU A 26 -4.27 -1.88 -6.16
CA LEU A 26 -3.42 -0.69 -6.04
C LEU A 26 -4.25 0.57 -5.73
N GLU A 27 -5.39 0.75 -6.40
CA GLU A 27 -6.29 1.87 -6.15
C GLU A 27 -6.89 1.81 -4.74
N ALA A 28 -7.27 0.62 -4.29
CA ALA A 28 -7.80 0.41 -2.95
C ALA A 28 -6.74 0.72 -1.87
N SER A 29 -5.52 0.18 -1.98
CA SER A 29 -4.46 0.43 -1.01
C SER A 29 -3.97 1.88 -1.03
N HIS A 30 -3.97 2.53 -2.19
CA HIS A 30 -3.70 3.97 -2.28
C HIS A 30 -4.74 4.80 -1.51
N ARG A 31 -6.03 4.49 -1.69
CA ARG A 31 -7.11 5.17 -0.95
C ARG A 31 -6.97 4.99 0.55
N ILE A 32 -6.69 3.78 1.02
CA ILE A 32 -6.45 3.48 2.44
C ILE A 32 -5.26 4.29 2.96
N TYR A 33 -4.15 4.32 2.24
CA TYR A 33 -2.97 5.11 2.61
C TYR A 33 -3.30 6.61 2.74
N LYS A 34 -4.03 7.18 1.77
CA LYS A 34 -4.45 8.58 1.80
C LYS A 34 -5.37 8.89 2.99
N ASN A 35 -6.30 8.00 3.30
CA ASN A 35 -7.18 8.15 4.46
C ASN A 35 -6.39 8.12 5.76
N ASN A 36 -5.45 7.18 5.92
CA ASN A 36 -4.64 7.07 7.12
C ASN A 36 -3.75 8.31 7.35
N ILE A 37 -3.31 9.01 6.29
CA ILE A 37 -2.61 10.30 6.45
C ILE A 37 -3.51 11.34 7.12
N VAL A 38 -4.79 11.39 6.72
CA VAL A 38 -5.75 12.34 7.30
C VAL A 38 -6.05 11.96 8.74
N THR A 39 -6.34 10.69 9.00
CA THR A 39 -6.63 10.18 10.35
C THR A 39 -5.48 10.40 11.33
N GLU A 40 -4.23 10.11 10.94
CA GLU A 40 -3.07 10.34 11.80
C GLU A 40 -2.91 11.82 12.16
N ARG A 41 -3.17 12.73 11.21
CA ARG A 41 -3.15 14.17 11.46
C ARG A 41 -4.26 14.62 12.39
N GLU A 42 -5.45 14.06 12.24
CA GLU A 42 -6.59 14.35 13.12
C GLU A 42 -6.31 13.90 14.56
N THR A 43 -5.74 12.70 14.74
CA THR A 43 -5.41 12.19 16.07
C THR A 43 -4.21 12.91 16.70
N ALA A 44 -3.25 13.37 15.89
CA ALA A 44 -2.19 14.27 16.35
C ALA A 44 -2.77 15.59 16.90
N ASN A 45 -3.71 16.20 16.17
CA ASN A 45 -4.36 17.43 16.59
C ASN A 45 -5.18 17.22 17.87
N TYR A 46 -5.91 16.11 17.95
CA TYR A 46 -6.67 15.74 19.14
C TYR A 46 -5.77 15.58 20.37
N TYR A 47 -4.68 14.79 20.25
CA TYR A 47 -3.69 14.64 21.32
C TYR A 47 -3.13 15.98 21.80
N ASN A 48 -2.74 16.85 20.87
CA ASN A 48 -2.24 18.19 21.20
C ASN A 48 -3.29 19.06 21.92
N GLY A 49 -4.56 18.94 21.54
CA GLY A 49 -5.67 19.60 22.21
C GLY A 49 -5.85 19.12 23.65
N VAL A 50 -5.87 17.80 23.86
CA VAL A 50 -6.00 17.19 25.20
C VAL A 50 -4.80 17.56 26.09
N LEU A 51 -3.57 17.52 25.55
CA LEU A 51 -2.37 17.93 26.27
C LEU A 51 -2.41 19.39 26.71
N ARG A 52 -2.94 20.28 25.87
CA ARG A 52 -3.14 21.69 26.23
C ARG A 52 -4.14 21.84 27.38
N SER A 53 -5.27 21.13 27.31
CA SER A 53 -6.27 21.13 28.39
C SER A 53 -5.70 20.58 29.70
N PHE A 54 -4.90 19.51 29.65
CA PHE A 54 -4.22 18.94 30.81
C PHE A 54 -3.28 19.95 31.48
N ARG A 55 -2.46 20.66 30.69
CA ARG A 55 -1.57 21.72 31.21
C ARG A 55 -2.32 22.87 31.90
N GLN A 56 -3.59 23.07 31.55
CA GLN A 56 -4.47 24.07 32.17
C GLN A 56 -5.27 23.51 33.37
N GLY A 57 -5.05 22.25 33.75
CA GLY A 57 -5.80 21.56 34.81
C GLY A 57 -7.23 21.17 34.41
N ARG A 58 -7.55 21.18 33.11
CA ARG A 58 -8.90 20.92 32.56
C ARG A 58 -9.10 19.52 31.99
N ALA A 59 -8.07 18.68 32.04
CA ALA A 59 -8.12 17.27 31.68
C ALA A 59 -7.25 16.48 32.66
N ASP A 60 -7.54 15.20 32.83
CA ASP A 60 -6.73 14.29 33.65
C ASP A 60 -5.61 13.61 32.83
N ALA A 61 -4.70 12.94 33.54
CA ALA A 61 -3.58 12.24 32.91
C ALA A 61 -4.03 11.03 32.07
N VAL A 62 -5.18 10.42 32.41
CA VAL A 62 -5.73 9.25 31.71
C VAL A 62 -6.21 9.65 30.31
N ALA A 63 -6.86 10.81 30.18
CA ALA A 63 -7.28 11.37 28.91
C ALA A 63 -6.09 11.65 27.98
N VAL A 64 -4.98 12.19 28.52
CA VAL A 64 -3.74 12.41 27.76
C VAL A 64 -3.15 11.09 27.27
N LYS A 65 -3.08 10.08 28.15
CA LYS A 65 -2.58 8.75 27.80
C LYS A 65 -3.41 8.13 26.67
N ASN A 66 -4.74 8.13 26.80
CA ASN A 66 -5.62 7.54 25.80
C ASN A 66 -5.50 8.26 24.45
N ALA A 67 -5.38 9.58 24.45
CA ALA A 67 -5.19 10.35 23.21
C ALA A 67 -3.83 10.04 22.55
N LEU A 68 -2.77 9.87 23.34
CA LEU A 68 -1.44 9.48 22.85
C LEU A 68 -1.45 8.06 22.29
N ASP A 69 -2.05 7.11 23.02
CA ASP A 69 -2.16 5.71 22.60
C ASP A 69 -2.87 5.60 21.24
N THR A 70 -3.99 6.32 21.06
CA THR A 70 -4.70 6.38 19.78
C THR A 70 -3.82 6.96 18.67
N HIS A 71 -3.12 8.07 18.93
CA HIS A 71 -2.26 8.69 17.94
C HIS A 71 -1.11 7.77 17.50
N VAL A 72 -0.45 7.09 18.45
CA VAL A 72 0.62 6.12 18.16
C VAL A 72 0.08 4.92 17.37
N GLN A 73 -1.11 4.43 17.69
CA GLN A 73 -1.76 3.36 16.91
C GLN A 73 -2.03 3.80 15.47
N ASP A 74 -2.50 5.02 15.25
CA ASP A 74 -2.75 5.51 13.89
C ASP A 74 -1.45 5.78 13.11
N GLN A 75 -0.36 6.18 13.78
CA GLN A 75 0.97 6.22 13.14
C GLN A 75 1.42 4.83 12.66
N LEU A 76 1.19 3.79 13.46
CA LEU A 76 1.48 2.42 13.06
C LEU A 76 0.63 2.00 11.85
N ARG A 77 -0.68 2.30 11.86
CA ARG A 77 -1.59 2.02 10.75
C ARG A 77 -1.21 2.76 9.47
N LEU A 78 -0.80 4.03 9.57
CA LEU A 78 -0.30 4.82 8.45
C LEU A 78 0.96 4.17 7.84
N THR A 79 1.89 3.76 8.70
CA THR A 79 3.12 3.10 8.26
C THR A 79 2.83 1.79 7.53
N GLN A 80 1.95 0.95 8.09
CA GLN A 80 1.52 -0.30 7.46
C GLN A 80 0.80 -0.06 6.13
N ALA A 81 -0.09 0.93 6.05
CA ALA A 81 -0.78 1.27 4.81
C ALA A 81 0.18 1.74 3.71
N LYS A 82 1.22 2.50 4.06
CA LYS A 82 2.27 2.90 3.12
C LYS A 82 3.06 1.71 2.58
N VAL A 83 3.42 0.77 3.45
CA VAL A 83 4.10 -0.47 3.05
C VAL A 83 3.22 -1.29 2.12
N ASN A 84 1.95 -1.48 2.47
CA ASN A 84 1.00 -2.25 1.65
C ASN A 84 0.79 -1.61 0.27
N PHE A 85 0.59 -0.29 0.21
CA PHE A 85 0.50 0.44 -1.05
C PHE A 85 1.75 0.23 -1.94
N ASN A 86 2.94 0.31 -1.36
CA ASN A 86 4.18 0.07 -2.10
C ASN A 86 4.29 -1.38 -2.60
N ILE A 87 3.86 -2.37 -1.82
CA ILE A 87 3.82 -3.77 -2.24
C ILE A 87 2.88 -3.94 -3.43
N ASP A 88 1.67 -3.37 -3.38
CA ASP A 88 0.71 -3.47 -4.47
C ASP A 88 1.20 -2.74 -5.73
N LEU A 89 1.94 -1.64 -5.57
CA LEU A 89 2.58 -0.94 -6.67
C LEU A 89 3.63 -1.82 -7.37
N LEU A 90 4.44 -2.56 -6.60
CA LEU A 90 5.41 -3.51 -7.15
C LEU A 90 4.71 -4.67 -7.88
N ARG A 91 3.64 -5.22 -7.29
CA ARG A 91 2.83 -6.29 -7.90
C ARG A 91 2.19 -5.83 -9.22
N TYR A 92 1.70 -4.60 -9.28
CA TYR A 92 1.20 -4.00 -10.52
C TYR A 92 2.29 -3.94 -11.60
N TYR A 93 3.49 -3.47 -11.26
CA TYR A 93 4.60 -3.44 -12.23
C TYR A 93 5.02 -4.84 -12.69
N LEU A 94 4.99 -5.84 -11.81
CA LEU A 94 5.25 -7.23 -12.14
C LEU A 94 4.21 -7.78 -13.12
N ALA A 95 2.92 -7.61 -12.83
CA ALA A 95 1.83 -8.09 -13.69
C ALA A 95 1.88 -7.48 -15.10
N LYS A 96 2.32 -6.21 -15.21
CA LYS A 96 2.50 -5.54 -16.50
C LYS A 96 3.79 -5.95 -17.23
N ASN A 97 4.55 -6.91 -16.72
CA ASN A 97 5.90 -7.26 -17.18
C ASN A 97 6.92 -6.10 -17.21
N ALA A 98 6.57 -4.96 -16.62
CA ALA A 98 7.35 -3.72 -16.65
C ALA A 98 8.25 -3.55 -15.42
N LEU A 99 8.28 -4.53 -14.51
CA LEU A 99 9.10 -4.47 -13.30
C LEU A 99 10.59 -4.29 -13.63
N MET A 100 11.11 -5.12 -14.55
CA MET A 100 12.51 -5.07 -14.97
C MET A 100 12.86 -3.73 -15.61
N GLU A 101 12.01 -3.21 -16.52
CA GLU A 101 12.19 -1.89 -17.14
C GLU A 101 12.16 -0.74 -16.12
N ARG A 102 11.24 -0.81 -15.14
CA ARG A 102 11.10 0.22 -14.10
C ARG A 102 12.33 0.30 -13.18
N PHE A 103 12.99 -0.83 -12.93
CA PHE A 103 14.20 -0.92 -12.10
C PHE A 103 15.50 -0.97 -12.91
N GLN A 104 15.44 -0.78 -14.23
CA GLN A 104 16.60 -0.85 -15.13
C GLN A 104 17.39 -2.16 -15.00
N VAL A 105 16.68 -3.26 -14.75
CA VAL A 105 17.26 -4.60 -14.64
C VAL A 105 17.28 -5.24 -16.02
N ASP A 106 18.47 -5.62 -16.46
CA ASP A 106 18.70 -6.28 -17.73
C ASP A 106 18.22 -7.74 -17.68
N ARG A 107 17.16 -8.06 -18.42
CA ARG A 107 16.56 -9.41 -18.44
C ARG A 107 17.54 -10.46 -18.95
N ASP A 108 18.40 -10.09 -19.89
CA ASP A 108 19.34 -11.01 -20.55
C ASP A 108 20.47 -11.44 -19.61
N LYS A 109 20.72 -10.68 -18.53
CA LYS A 109 21.68 -11.04 -17.47
C LYS A 109 21.11 -12.01 -16.44
N LEU A 110 19.80 -12.27 -16.44
CA LEU A 110 19.12 -13.07 -15.43
C LEU A 110 18.68 -14.45 -15.92
N ILE A 111 18.59 -14.65 -17.23
CA ILE A 111 18.22 -15.94 -17.81
C ILE A 111 19.52 -16.67 -18.16
N PRO A 112 19.85 -17.79 -17.48
CA PRO A 112 20.98 -18.61 -17.89
C PRO A 112 20.71 -19.08 -19.32
N HIS A 113 21.68 -18.89 -20.22
CA HIS A 113 21.62 -19.48 -21.55
C HIS A 113 21.49 -21.01 -21.38
N LEU A 114 20.37 -21.56 -21.82
CA LEU A 114 20.22 -23.00 -21.99
C LEU A 114 20.83 -23.33 -23.36
N ASP A 115 22.10 -23.71 -23.34
CA ASP A 115 22.78 -24.35 -24.47
C ASP A 115 22.17 -25.73 -24.76
#